data_AF-A0A9E4W1B2-F1
#
_entry.id   AF-A0A9E4W1B2-F1
#
_cell.length_a   1.000
_cell.length_b   1.000
_cell.length_c   1.000
_cell.angle_alpha   90.00
_cell.angle_beta   90.00
_cell.angle_gamma   90.00
#
_symmetry.space_group_name_H-M   'P 1'
#
loop_
_entity.id
_entity.type
_entity.pdbx_description
1 polymer ?
#
loop_
_entity_poly.entity_id
_entity_poly.type
_entity_poly.pdbx_seq_one_letter_code
_entity_poly.pdbx_strand_id
1 'polypeptide(L)'
;MLDDVLAFLDERWKKPLDITTIDQALTATGLPDDDDLRWQLHEHLESNPGRLAEKVRFGVSAATVTLTNQEKLAGRALLLGRGEDEARDHAEISPEEWGAAKKMLSRIGLLAPDVWRPAAGHERLLDGVGLLFHTVRTDGEVFNVP
;
A
#
# COMPACT_ATOMS: atom_id res chain seq x y z
N MET A 1 19.75 -1.43 -2.31
CA MET A 1 18.52 -0.74 -1.87
C MET A 1 17.30 -1.48 -2.38
N LEU A 2 16.96 -1.41 -3.68
CA LEU A 2 15.81 -2.14 -4.24
C LEU A 2 15.88 -3.66 -3.96
N ASP A 3 17.03 -4.27 -4.26
CA ASP A 3 17.24 -5.72 -4.08
C ASP A 3 17.15 -6.15 -2.60
N ASP A 4 17.59 -5.30 -1.67
CA ASP A 4 17.54 -5.59 -0.23
C ASP A 4 16.09 -5.63 0.27
N VAL A 5 15.25 -4.70 -0.19
CA VAL A 5 13.82 -4.66 0.15
C VAL A 5 13.10 -5.84 -0.49
N LEU A 6 13.40 -6.17 -1.74
CA LEU A 6 12.81 -7.34 -2.41
C LEU A 6 13.19 -8.65 -1.72
N ALA A 7 14.46 -8.81 -1.32
CA ALA A 7 14.90 -9.98 -0.58
C ALA A 7 14.18 -10.12 0.77
N PHE A 8 13.99 -9.00 1.48
CA PHE A 8 13.22 -8.98 2.72
C PHE A 8 11.75 -9.38 2.49
N LEU A 9 11.09 -8.78 1.49
CA LEU A 9 9.71 -9.11 1.13
C LEU A 9 9.56 -10.59 0.74
N ASP A 10 10.48 -11.13 -0.06
CA ASP A 10 10.49 -12.54 -0.46
C ASP A 10 10.62 -13.48 0.76
N GLU A 11 11.38 -13.09 1.78
CA GLU A 11 11.49 -13.87 3.02
C GLU A 11 10.19 -13.81 3.83
N ARG A 12 9.62 -12.61 4.01
CA ARG A 12 8.37 -12.41 4.74
C ARG A 12 7.22 -13.17 4.08
N TRP A 13 7.09 -13.05 2.76
CA TRP A 13 5.96 -13.62 2.03
C TRP A 13 5.98 -15.15 1.92
N LYS A 14 7.09 -15.83 2.26
CA LYS A 14 7.08 -17.30 2.50
C LYS A 14 6.24 -17.69 3.72
N LYS A 15 6.03 -16.79 4.68
CA LYS A 15 5.18 -17.05 5.85
C LYS A 15 3.70 -16.94 5.43
N PRO A 16 2.85 -17.96 5.64
CA PRO A 16 1.54 -18.07 4.99
C PRO A 16 0.60 -16.86 5.12
N LEU A 17 0.59 -16.21 6.29
CA LEU A 17 -0.32 -15.10 6.62
C LEU A 17 0.34 -13.72 6.58
N ASP A 18 1.64 -13.69 6.33
CA ASP A 18 2.42 -12.46 6.40
C ASP A 18 2.33 -11.69 5.09
N ILE A 19 1.75 -10.50 5.16
CA ILE A 19 1.53 -9.57 4.04
C ILE A 19 2.23 -8.25 4.39
N THR A 20 3.53 -8.31 4.66
CA THR A 20 4.37 -7.11 4.78
C THR A 20 4.19 -6.19 3.56
N THR A 21 3.90 -4.90 3.79
CA THR A 21 3.85 -3.86 2.75
C THR A 21 5.25 -3.36 2.41
N ILE A 22 5.39 -2.66 1.29
CA ILE A 22 6.65 -2.01 0.92
C ILE A 22 7.12 -1.04 2.01
N ASP A 23 6.23 -0.21 2.54
CA ASP A 23 6.51 0.72 3.66
C ASP A 23 7.04 -0.01 4.92
N GLN A 24 6.38 -1.10 5.32
CA GLN A 24 6.84 -1.92 6.45
C GLN A 24 8.23 -2.53 6.19
N ALA A 25 8.52 -2.92 4.95
CA ALA A 25 9.83 -3.45 4.57
C ALA A 25 10.91 -2.36 4.52
N LEU A 26 10.60 -1.15 4.03
CA LEU A 26 11.51 -0.01 4.07
C LEU A 26 11.88 0.32 5.52
N THR A 27 10.87 0.43 6.40
CA THR A 27 11.07 0.66 7.84
C THR A 27 11.93 -0.44 8.47
N ALA A 28 11.62 -1.71 8.20
CA ALA A 28 12.36 -2.84 8.78
C ALA A 28 13.81 -2.95 8.27
N THR A 29 14.09 -2.46 7.06
CA THR A 29 15.43 -2.42 6.47
C THR A 29 16.20 -1.14 6.81
N GLY A 30 15.61 -0.24 7.59
CA GLY A 30 16.21 1.04 7.98
C GLY A 30 16.33 2.04 6.84
N LEU A 31 15.58 1.84 5.75
CA LEU A 31 15.48 2.77 4.64
C LEU A 31 14.39 3.81 4.94
N PRO A 32 14.57 5.06 4.48
CA PRO A 32 13.53 6.08 4.61
C PRO A 32 12.30 5.71 3.76
N ASP A 33 11.13 6.23 4.14
CA ASP A 33 9.94 6.19 3.30
C ASP A 33 10.16 7.11 2.09
N ASP A 34 10.56 6.50 0.97
CA ASP A 34 10.87 7.16 -0.30
C ASP A 34 9.82 6.73 -1.34
N ASP A 35 8.97 7.68 -1.74
CA ASP A 35 7.90 7.47 -2.72
C ASP A 35 8.39 6.97 -4.08
N ASP A 36 9.57 7.39 -4.52
CA ASP A 36 10.09 7.00 -5.83
C ASP A 36 10.67 5.58 -5.75
N LEU A 37 11.32 5.21 -4.65
CA LEU A 37 11.72 3.82 -4.41
C LEU A 37 10.49 2.90 -4.25
N ARG A 38 9.47 3.34 -3.51
CA ARG A 38 8.21 2.62 -3.34
C ARG A 38 7.48 2.41 -4.67
N TRP A 39 7.53 3.40 -5.56
CA TRP A 39 7.01 3.27 -6.92
C TRP A 39 7.84 2.32 -7.80
N GLN A 40 9.17 2.36 -7.72
CA GLN A 40 10.03 1.39 -8.43
C GLN A 40 9.74 -0.06 -7.99
N LEU A 41 9.53 -0.28 -6.69
CA LEU A 41 9.11 -1.58 -6.16
C LEU A 41 7.74 -2.00 -6.67
N HIS A 42 6.78 -1.07 -6.74
CA HIS A 42 5.48 -1.30 -7.36
C HIS A 42 5.60 -1.78 -8.81
N GLU A 43 6.33 -1.05 -9.66
CA GLU A 43 6.53 -1.40 -11.06
C GLU A 43 7.25 -2.76 -11.21
N HIS A 44 8.19 -3.05 -10.31
CA HIS A 44 8.84 -4.36 -10.26
C HIS A 44 7.84 -5.48 -9.96
N LEU A 45 6.95 -5.30 -8.99
CA LEU A 45 5.94 -6.31 -8.61
C LEU A 45 4.89 -6.52 -9.71
N GLU A 46 4.43 -5.45 -10.36
CA GLU A 46 3.53 -5.53 -11.52
C GLU A 46 4.17 -6.30 -12.69
N SER A 47 5.47 -6.09 -12.92
CA SER A 47 6.22 -6.81 -13.96
C SER A 47 6.56 -8.25 -13.58
N ASN A 48 6.44 -8.61 -12.29
CA ASN A 48 6.82 -9.91 -11.75
C ASN A 48 5.73 -10.48 -10.81
N PRO A 49 4.50 -10.70 -11.31
CA PRO A 49 3.34 -11.07 -10.48
C PRO A 49 3.54 -12.40 -9.73
N GLY A 50 4.44 -13.26 -10.21
CA GLY A 50 4.81 -14.52 -9.53
C GLY A 50 5.34 -14.34 -8.11
N ARG A 51 5.91 -13.17 -7.77
CA ARG A 51 6.38 -12.86 -6.41
C ARG A 51 5.25 -12.80 -5.38
N LEU A 52 4.03 -12.46 -5.82
CA LEU A 52 2.84 -12.40 -4.97
C LEU A 52 1.99 -13.68 -5.06
N ALA A 53 2.41 -14.70 -5.81
CA ALA A 53 1.56 -15.84 -6.16
C ALA A 53 0.89 -16.52 -4.94
N GLU A 54 1.62 -16.69 -3.83
CA GLU A 54 1.07 -17.28 -2.61
C GLU A 54 0.08 -16.37 -1.87
N LYS A 55 0.13 -15.06 -2.15
CA LYS A 55 -0.71 -14.02 -1.54
C LYS A 55 -1.94 -13.68 -2.38
N VAL A 56 -1.91 -14.00 -3.67
CA VAL A 56 -3.07 -13.83 -4.59
C VAL A 56 -4.30 -14.60 -4.11
N ARG A 57 -4.16 -15.69 -3.34
CA ARG A 57 -5.30 -16.39 -2.74
C ARG A 57 -6.11 -15.53 -1.74
N PHE A 58 -5.49 -14.48 -1.21
CA PHE A 58 -6.14 -13.47 -0.38
C PHE A 58 -6.52 -12.22 -1.21
N GLY A 59 -6.25 -12.23 -2.52
CA GLY A 59 -6.42 -11.09 -3.44
C GLY A 59 -5.46 -9.94 -3.17
N VAL A 60 -4.25 -10.24 -2.69
CA VAL A 60 -3.17 -9.24 -2.58
C VAL A 60 -2.67 -8.91 -3.99
N SER A 61 -2.62 -7.63 -4.32
CA SER A 61 -2.02 -7.09 -5.56
C SER A 61 -0.77 -6.25 -5.26
N ALA A 62 -0.01 -5.86 -6.29
CA ALA A 62 1.11 -4.93 -6.09
C ALA A 62 0.62 -3.59 -5.53
N ALA A 63 -0.48 -3.06 -6.07
CA ALA A 63 -1.13 -1.85 -5.56
C ALA A 63 -1.43 -1.96 -4.06
N THR A 64 -1.96 -3.11 -3.64
CA THR A 64 -2.30 -3.39 -2.25
C THR A 64 -1.11 -3.33 -1.30
N VAL A 65 0.06 -3.85 -1.69
CA VAL A 65 1.27 -3.84 -0.83
C VAL A 65 2.09 -2.55 -0.98
N THR A 66 1.79 -1.73 -1.98
CA THR A 66 2.46 -0.43 -2.21
C THR A 66 1.92 0.64 -1.29
N LEU A 67 0.60 0.67 -1.07
CA LEU A 67 -0.04 1.66 -0.21
C LEU A 67 0.33 1.45 1.26
N THR A 68 0.65 2.56 1.94
CA THR A 68 0.73 2.57 3.40
C THR A 68 -0.64 2.34 4.02
N ASN A 69 -0.68 2.03 5.32
CA ASN A 69 -1.95 1.89 6.03
C ASN A 69 -2.74 3.20 6.05
N GLN A 70 -2.07 4.34 6.21
CA GLN A 70 -2.73 5.65 6.22
C GLN A 70 -3.30 5.98 4.83
N GLU A 71 -2.57 5.70 3.76
CA GLU A 71 -3.08 5.89 2.39
C GLU A 71 -4.30 5.00 2.10
N LYS A 72 -4.31 3.76 2.59
CA LYS A 72 -5.49 2.87 2.51
C LYS A 72 -6.69 3.45 3.26
N LEU A 73 -6.47 4.01 4.46
CA LEU A 73 -7.52 4.65 5.25
C LEU A 73 -8.07 5.89 4.55
N ALA A 74 -7.20 6.74 3.99
CA ALA A 74 -7.59 7.91 3.21
C ALA A 74 -8.40 7.50 1.97
N GLY A 75 -7.91 6.50 1.22
CA GLY A 75 -8.61 5.93 0.08
C GLY A 75 -10.00 5.40 0.44
N ARG A 76 -10.13 4.66 1.56
CA ARG A 76 -11.41 4.15 2.04
C ARG A 76 -12.37 5.27 2.42
N ALA A 77 -11.89 6.28 3.14
CA ALA A 77 -12.70 7.44 3.51
C ALA A 77 -13.35 8.09 2.28
N LEU A 78 -12.60 8.19 1.18
CA LEU A 78 -13.08 8.81 -0.05
C LEU A 78 -14.08 7.98 -0.81
N LEU A 79 -13.85 6.67 -0.88
CA LEU A 79 -14.82 5.74 -1.48
C LEU A 79 -16.15 5.76 -0.74
N LEU A 80 -16.14 6.10 0.56
CA LEU A 80 -17.33 6.31 1.37
C LEU A 80 -17.94 7.71 1.20
N GLY A 81 -17.42 8.54 0.29
CA GLY A 81 -17.95 9.86 -0.03
C GLY A 81 -17.51 10.98 0.92
N ARG A 82 -16.51 10.77 1.77
CA ARG A 82 -15.97 11.82 2.65
C ARG A 82 -15.19 12.87 1.84
N GLY A 83 -15.18 14.09 2.34
CA GLY A 83 -14.40 15.19 1.76
C GLY A 83 -12.89 15.00 1.93
N GLU A 84 -12.10 15.83 1.23
CA GLU A 84 -10.63 15.76 1.27
C GLU A 84 -10.05 15.90 2.68
N ASP A 85 -10.43 16.98 3.37
CA ASP A 85 -9.94 17.25 4.73
C ASP A 85 -10.35 16.15 5.71
N GLU A 86 -11.59 15.66 5.61
CA GLU A 86 -12.08 14.59 6.47
C GLU A 86 -11.33 13.27 6.20
N ALA A 87 -11.02 12.96 4.95
CA ALA A 87 -10.24 11.78 4.59
C ALA A 87 -8.80 11.86 5.10
N ARG A 88 -8.15 13.03 4.98
CA ARG A 88 -6.81 13.28 5.54
C ARG A 88 -6.82 13.08 7.06
N ASP A 89 -7.75 13.74 7.75
CA ASP A 89 -7.84 13.71 9.20
C ASP A 89 -8.19 12.29 9.70
N HIS A 90 -9.07 11.57 9.01
CA HIS A 90 -9.39 10.17 9.33
C HIS A 90 -8.19 9.23 9.19
N ALA A 91 -7.32 9.50 8.22
CA ALA A 91 -6.10 8.73 7.98
C ALA A 91 -4.92 9.15 8.86
N GLU A 92 -5.09 10.21 9.66
CA GLU A 92 -4.03 10.78 10.50
C GLU A 92 -2.80 11.20 9.69
N ILE A 93 -2.99 11.67 8.46
CA ILE A 93 -1.91 12.15 7.59
C ILE A 93 -1.69 13.65 7.82
N SER A 94 -0.44 14.08 8.00
CA SER A 94 -0.14 15.50 8.17
C SER A 94 -0.42 16.30 6.89
N PRO A 95 -0.69 17.62 6.98
CA PRO A 95 -0.80 18.47 5.80
C PRO A 95 0.43 18.40 4.88
N GLU A 96 1.62 18.24 5.43
CA GLU A 96 2.90 18.15 4.72
C GLU A 96 3.01 16.84 3.91
N GLU A 97 2.58 15.72 4.48
CA GLU A 97 2.62 14.39 3.85
C GLU A 97 1.44 14.18 2.89
N TRP A 98 0.38 14.99 3.00
CA TRP A 98 -0.84 14.79 2.23
C TRP A 98 -0.59 14.79 0.73
N GLY A 99 0.25 15.70 0.23
CA GLY A 99 0.58 15.78 -1.20
C GLY A 99 1.20 14.48 -1.75
N ALA A 100 2.05 13.82 -0.97
CA ALA A 100 2.67 12.55 -1.31
C ALA A 100 1.62 11.42 -1.38
N ALA A 101 0.77 11.32 -0.36
CA ALA A 101 -0.33 10.35 -0.32
C ALA A 101 -1.26 10.51 -1.54
N LYS A 102 -1.61 11.75 -1.91
CA LYS A 102 -2.45 12.03 -3.09
C LYS A 102 -1.80 11.54 -4.37
N LYS A 103 -0.51 11.80 -4.52
CA LYS A 103 0.29 11.40 -5.68
C LYS A 103 0.33 9.88 -5.79
N MET A 104 0.58 9.16 -4.69
CA MET A 104 0.63 7.70 -4.69
C MET A 104 -0.75 7.08 -5.02
N LEU A 105 -1.83 7.56 -4.39
CA LEU A 105 -3.19 7.08 -4.66
C LEU A 105 -3.64 7.34 -6.10
N SER A 106 -3.18 8.44 -6.70
CA SER A 106 -3.42 8.74 -8.12
C SER A 106 -2.59 7.84 -9.04
N ARG A 107 -1.31 7.62 -8.72
CA ARG A 107 -0.39 6.74 -9.50
C ARG A 107 -0.90 5.30 -9.56
N ILE A 108 -1.42 4.78 -8.45
CA ILE A 108 -2.01 3.43 -8.36
C ILE A 108 -3.39 3.36 -9.05
N GLY A 109 -3.98 4.51 -9.39
CA GLY A 109 -5.26 4.58 -10.08
C GLY A 109 -6.46 4.39 -9.15
N LEU A 110 -6.31 4.65 -7.85
CA LEU A 110 -7.47 4.76 -6.95
C LEU A 110 -8.19 6.08 -7.18
N LEU A 111 -7.44 7.15 -7.42
CA LEU A 111 -7.94 8.50 -7.60
C LEU A 111 -7.65 9.03 -9.00
N ALA A 112 -8.55 9.87 -9.51
CA ALA A 112 -8.33 10.54 -10.77
C ALA A 112 -7.16 11.54 -10.66
N PRO A 113 -6.34 11.71 -11.71
CA PRO A 113 -5.30 12.74 -11.71
C PRO A 113 -5.89 14.11 -11.41
N ASP A 114 -5.24 14.86 -10.51
CA ASP A 114 -5.59 16.23 -10.14
C ASP A 114 -7.01 16.45 -9.58
N VAL A 115 -7.73 15.37 -9.25
CA VAL A 115 -9.08 15.45 -8.66
C VAL A 115 -9.22 14.47 -7.52
N TRP A 116 -9.70 14.95 -6.37
CA TRP A 116 -9.95 14.12 -5.19
C TRP A 116 -11.26 13.32 -5.28
N ARG A 117 -11.33 12.46 -6.30
CA ARG A 117 -12.46 11.55 -6.55
C ARG A 117 -11.95 10.21 -7.06
N PRO A 118 -12.71 9.11 -6.87
CA PRO A 118 -12.33 7.81 -7.40
C PRO A 118 -12.08 7.86 -8.91
N ALA A 119 -11.01 7.19 -9.36
CA ALA A 119 -10.75 7.03 -10.78
C ALA A 119 -11.79 6.10 -11.42
N ALA A 120 -11.98 6.22 -12.74
CA ALA A 120 -12.73 5.21 -13.48
C ALA A 120 -12.00 3.86 -13.40
N GLY A 121 -12.68 2.79 -13.02
CA GLY A 121 -12.08 1.46 -12.88
C GLY A 121 -11.31 1.24 -11.58
N HIS A 122 -11.44 2.12 -10.59
CA HIS A 122 -10.82 1.96 -9.26
C HIS A 122 -11.31 0.69 -8.53
N GLU A 123 -12.47 0.15 -8.91
CA GLU A 123 -13.12 -1.00 -8.28
C GLU A 123 -12.21 -2.24 -8.30
N ARG A 124 -11.33 -2.38 -9.31
CA ARG A 124 -10.33 -3.46 -9.39
C ARG A 124 -9.36 -3.48 -8.21
N LEU A 125 -9.17 -2.34 -7.54
CA LEU A 125 -8.30 -2.21 -6.36
C LEU A 125 -9.00 -2.67 -5.08
N LEU A 126 -10.30 -2.97 -5.15
CA LEU A 126 -11.12 -3.44 -4.04
C LEU A 126 -11.30 -4.96 -4.05
N ASP A 127 -10.78 -5.65 -5.07
CA ASP A 127 -10.84 -7.11 -5.15
C ASP A 127 -10.02 -7.75 -4.02
N GLY A 128 -10.56 -8.84 -3.47
CA GLY A 128 -9.97 -9.57 -2.34
C GLY A 128 -9.81 -8.70 -1.09
N VAL A 129 -8.60 -8.67 -0.54
CA VAL A 129 -8.26 -7.79 0.60
C VAL A 129 -8.24 -6.32 0.20
N GLY A 130 -7.94 -5.95 -1.05
CA GLY A 130 -7.98 -4.57 -1.53
C GLY A 130 -7.27 -3.56 -0.62
N LEU A 131 -8.04 -2.71 0.07
CA LEU A 131 -7.57 -1.71 1.04
C LEU A 131 -7.67 -2.16 2.51
N LEU A 132 -8.04 -3.41 2.76
CA LEU A 132 -8.37 -3.96 4.08
C LEU A 132 -7.32 -4.97 4.52
N PHE A 133 -6.71 -4.69 5.67
CA PHE A 133 -5.84 -5.62 6.38
C PHE A 133 -5.98 -5.44 7.87
N HIS A 134 -5.52 -6.42 8.63
CA HIS A 134 -5.25 -6.25 10.05
C HIS A 134 -3.74 -6.17 10.26
N THR A 135 -3.27 -5.07 10.84
CA THR A 135 -1.85 -4.91 11.18
C THR A 135 -1.58 -5.59 12.51
N VAL A 136 -0.74 -6.61 12.47
CA VAL A 136 -0.20 -7.30 13.64
C VAL A 136 1.06 -6.56 14.09
N ARG A 137 1.16 -6.33 15.41
CA ARG A 137 2.35 -5.78 16.07
C ARG A 137 2.77 -6.73 17.18
N THR A 138 3.98 -7.26 17.10
CA THR A 138 4.59 -8.13 18.11
C THR A 138 5.98 -7.61 18.46
N ASP A 139 6.65 -8.23 19.43
CA ASP A 139 8.01 -7.85 19.82
C ASP A 139 8.97 -7.92 18.62
N GLY A 140 9.24 -6.76 18.01
CA GLY A 140 10.17 -6.59 16.89
C GLY A 140 9.58 -6.76 15.48
N GLU A 141 8.29 -7.03 15.32
CA GLU A 141 7.70 -7.22 13.98
C GLU A 141 6.40 -6.43 13.78
N VAL A 142 6.25 -5.89 12.57
CA VAL A 142 5.02 -5.24 12.08
C VAL A 142 4.72 -5.79 10.70
N PHE A 143 3.53 -6.37 10.54
CA PHE A 143 3.08 -6.92 9.26
C PHE A 143 1.57 -6.95 9.18
N ASN A 144 1.03 -7.11 7.98
CA ASN A 144 -0.40 -7.29 7.77
C ASN A 144 -0.78 -8.77 7.64
N VAL A 145 -1.99 -9.10 8.08
CA VAL A 145 -2.68 -10.36 7.82
C VAL A 145 -4.00 -10.08 7.09
N PRO A 146 -4.50 -11.02 6.26
CA PRO A 146 -5.76 -10.84 5.53
C PRO A 146 -6.96 -10.81 6.49
#